data_AF-A0A1H6TF42-F1
#
_entry.id   AF-A0A1H6TF42-F1
#
_cell.length_a   1.000
_cell.length_b   1.000
_cell.length_c   1.000
_cell.angle_alpha   90.00
_cell.angle_beta   90.00
_cell.angle_gamma   90.00
#
_symmetry.space_group_name_H-M   'P 1'
#
loop_
_entity.id
_entity.type
_entity.pdbx_description
1 polymer ?
#
loop_
_entity_poly.entity_id
_entity_poly.type
_entity_poly.pdbx_seq_one_letter_code
_entity_poly.pdbx_strand_id
1 'polypeptide(L)'
;MLDIEEAYLEDGKGLNVPDMFLGAIDEDGVPLIGYTTWGPIDLVSAGTGEYRNRYGFIYVDCHDDGTGDFSRKTKDSYYWYKKVIASNGEDLA
;
A
#
# COMPACT_ATOMS: atom_id res chain seq x y z
N MET A 1 14.37 20.13 0.45
CA MET A 1 14.34 19.02 1.43
C MET A 1 12.87 18.76 1.64
N LEU A 2 12.33 17.66 1.12
CA LEU A 2 10.93 17.29 1.35
C LEU A 2 10.76 17.01 2.85
N ASP A 3 9.62 17.39 3.41
CA ASP A 3 9.24 16.93 4.74
C ASP A 3 9.14 15.40 4.73
N ILE A 4 9.63 14.74 5.78
CA ILE A 4 9.62 13.26 5.86
C ILE A 4 8.19 12.74 5.76
N GLU A 5 7.22 13.49 6.27
CA GLU A 5 5.81 13.16 6.15
C GLU A 5 5.31 13.21 4.70
N GLU A 6 5.69 14.25 3.96
CA GLU A 6 5.32 14.42 2.55
C GLU A 6 5.87 13.27 1.70
N ALA A 7 7.11 12.84 1.97
CA ALA A 7 7.70 11.67 1.33
C ALA A 7 6.97 10.35 1.63
N TYR A 8 6.26 10.25 2.75
CA TYR A 8 5.41 9.08 3.04
C TYR A 8 4.05 9.13 2.35
N LEU A 9 3.56 10.32 1.96
CA LEU A 9 2.31 10.49 1.25
C LEU A 9 2.50 10.30 -0.27
N GLU A 10 3.62 10.75 -0.80
CA GLU A 10 4.04 10.57 -2.20
C GLU A 10 4.72 9.20 -2.41
N ASP A 11 4.07 8.12 -1.96
CA ASP A 11 4.64 6.75 -1.95
C ASP A 11 4.61 6.06 -3.33
N GLY A 12 3.98 6.69 -4.32
CA GLY A 12 3.85 6.16 -5.68
C GLY A 12 2.94 4.93 -5.74
N LYS A 13 3.17 4.05 -6.73
CA LYS A 13 2.38 2.80 -6.84
C LYS A 13 2.87 1.81 -5.80
N GLY A 14 1.96 1.36 -4.96
CA GLY A 14 2.22 0.31 -3.98
C GLY A 14 2.54 -1.01 -4.68
N LEU A 15 3.84 -1.26 -4.90
CA LEU A 15 4.47 -2.53 -5.29
C LEU A 15 4.13 -3.07 -6.71
N ASN A 16 5.14 -3.68 -7.36
CA ASN A 16 5.08 -4.43 -8.64
C ASN A 16 4.21 -5.70 -8.61
N VAL A 17 3.30 -5.78 -7.64
CA VAL A 17 2.57 -6.98 -7.29
C VAL A 17 1.40 -7.29 -8.26
N PRO A 18 0.71 -6.31 -8.86
CA PRO A 18 -0.34 -6.60 -9.84
C PRO A 18 0.16 -7.42 -11.04
N ASP A 19 1.33 -7.11 -11.59
CA ASP A 19 1.86 -7.78 -12.78
C ASP A 19 2.09 -9.28 -12.56
N MET A 20 2.58 -9.66 -11.38
CA MET A 20 2.83 -11.06 -11.04
C MET A 20 1.54 -11.87 -10.93
N PHE A 21 0.48 -11.28 -10.39
CA PHE A 21 -0.82 -11.97 -10.26
C PHE A 21 -1.57 -12.03 -11.57
N LEU A 22 -1.51 -10.98 -12.40
CA LEU A 22 -2.07 -11.01 -13.74
C LEU A 22 -1.39 -12.10 -14.58
N GLY A 23 -0.06 -12.23 -14.52
CA GLY A 23 0.65 -13.33 -15.18
C GLY A 23 0.17 -14.72 -14.73
N ALA A 24 -0.03 -14.94 -13.43
CA ALA A 24 -0.54 -16.23 -12.92
C ALA A 24 -1.98 -16.55 -13.42
N ILE A 25 -2.81 -15.54 -13.68
CA ILE A 25 -4.16 -15.73 -14.20
C ILE A 25 -4.11 -15.93 -15.73
N ASP A 26 -3.46 -15.01 -16.43
CA ASP A 26 -3.52 -14.89 -17.89
C ASP A 26 -2.58 -15.87 -18.61
N GLU A 27 -1.42 -16.16 -18.03
CA GLU A 27 -0.42 -17.06 -18.62
C GLU A 27 -0.56 -18.49 -18.08
N ASP A 28 -0.71 -18.65 -16.75
CA ASP A 28 -0.73 -19.96 -16.09
C ASP A 28 -2.14 -20.54 -15.90
N GLY A 29 -3.20 -19.75 -16.11
CA GLY A 29 -4.59 -20.19 -15.98
C GLY A 29 -5.00 -20.55 -14.55
N VAL A 30 -4.33 -20.00 -13.55
CA VAL A 30 -4.59 -20.30 -12.13
C VAL A 30 -5.97 -19.75 -11.74
N PRO A 31 -6.86 -20.56 -11.14
CA PRO A 31 -8.16 -20.09 -10.65
C PRO A 31 -8.00 -19.28 -9.35
N LEU A 32 -7.53 -18.03 -9.49
CA LEU A 32 -7.33 -17.12 -8.38
C LEU A 32 -8.67 -16.49 -7.93
N ILE A 33 -8.96 -16.55 -6.63
CA ILE A 33 -10.21 -16.03 -6.06
C ILE A 33 -10.12 -14.52 -5.79
N GLY A 34 -8.91 -14.00 -5.52
CA GLY A 34 -8.68 -12.58 -5.29
C GLY A 34 -7.30 -12.30 -4.70
N TYR A 35 -7.03 -11.01 -4.47
CA TYR A 35 -5.80 -10.50 -3.90
C TYR A 35 -6.11 -9.51 -2.76
N THR A 36 -5.45 -9.69 -1.63
CA THR A 36 -5.56 -8.79 -0.47
C THR A 36 -4.17 -8.31 -0.06
N THR A 37 -3.97 -7.00 -0.10
CA THR A 37 -2.68 -6.37 0.23
C THR A 37 -2.39 -6.53 1.72
N TRP A 38 -1.14 -6.80 2.07
CA TRP A 38 -0.72 -6.77 3.46
C TRP A 38 -0.73 -5.34 3.99
N GLY A 39 -1.32 -5.13 5.17
CA GLY A 39 -1.33 -3.85 5.86
C GLY A 39 -1.86 -2.68 5.01
N PRO A 40 -3.12 -2.69 4.54
CA PRO A 40 -3.68 -1.59 3.73
C PRO A 40 -3.73 -0.23 4.45
N ILE A 41 -3.52 -0.23 5.77
CA ILE A 41 -3.29 0.93 6.64
C ILE A 41 -1.97 0.70 7.37
N ASP A 42 -1.20 1.76 7.58
CA ASP A 42 0.06 1.67 8.32
C ASP A 42 -0.15 1.06 9.72
N LEU A 43 0.74 0.13 10.07
CA LEU A 43 0.66 -0.69 11.27
C LEU A 43 2.08 -1.02 11.77
N VAL A 44 2.16 -1.57 12.99
CA VAL A 44 3.41 -2.04 13.57
C VAL A 44 3.92 -3.26 12.81
N SER A 45 5.12 -3.18 12.24
CA SER A 45 5.73 -4.28 11.50
C SER A 45 5.95 -5.52 12.38
N ALA A 46 5.66 -6.70 11.85
CA ALA A 46 5.72 -7.95 12.63
C ALA A 46 7.15 -8.37 13.02
N GLY A 47 8.16 -8.03 12.20
CA GLY A 47 9.54 -8.46 12.43
C GLY A 47 10.28 -7.60 13.45
N THR A 48 10.21 -6.28 13.31
CA THR A 48 10.97 -5.33 14.14
C THR A 48 10.12 -4.58 15.16
N GLY A 49 8.79 -4.62 15.06
CA GLY A 49 7.91 -3.89 15.96
C GLY A 49 7.89 -2.37 15.70
N GLU A 50 8.22 -1.95 14.47
CA GLU A 50 8.39 -0.54 14.11
C GLU A 50 7.26 -0.02 13.21
N TYR A 51 6.87 1.24 13.40
CA TYR A 51 6.00 2.08 12.55
C TYR A 51 6.73 2.69 11.35
N ARG A 52 8.06 2.90 11.42
CA ARG A 52 8.80 3.49 10.30
C ARG A 52 8.74 2.64 9.02
N ASN A 53 8.51 1.33 9.19
CA ASN A 53 8.27 0.39 8.09
C ASN A 53 6.79 0.48 7.68
N ARG A 54 6.50 1.37 6.74
CA ARG A 54 5.14 1.70 6.29
C ARG A 54 4.76 0.91 5.04
N TYR A 55 3.55 0.35 5.03
CA TYR A 55 3.05 -0.52 3.96
C TYR A 55 1.72 -0.03 3.38
N GLY A 56 0.94 0.73 4.16
CA GLY A 56 -0.45 0.96 3.86
C GLY A 56 -0.64 2.07 2.85
N PHE A 57 -1.78 2.03 2.18
CA PHE A 57 -2.31 3.12 1.36
C PHE A 57 -2.80 4.29 2.20
N ILE A 58 -3.02 4.03 3.49
CA ILE A 58 -3.46 5.01 4.49
C ILE A 58 -2.32 5.19 5.48
N TYR A 59 -1.76 6.40 5.49
CA TYR A 59 -0.79 6.83 6.48
C TYR A 59 -1.47 6.95 7.85
N VAL A 60 -0.74 6.56 8.90
CA VAL A 60 -1.10 6.80 10.30
C VAL A 60 -0.01 7.62 10.95
N ASP A 61 -0.38 8.76 11.54
CA ASP A 61 0.51 9.61 12.33
C ASP A 61 0.85 8.94 13.67
N CYS A 62 1.80 8.00 13.60
CA CYS A 62 2.36 7.32 14.74
C CYS A 62 3.81 6.91 14.41
N HIS A 63 4.69 7.06 15.39
CA HIS A 63 6.14 6.87 15.25
C HIS A 63 6.68 5.89 16.31
N ASP A 64 7.90 5.39 16.09
CA ASP A 64 8.55 4.40 16.97
C ASP A 64 8.81 4.92 18.39
N ASP A 65 8.93 6.24 18.55
CA ASP A 65 9.07 6.91 19.84
C ASP A 65 7.74 7.18 20.56
N GLY A 66 6.62 6.75 19.97
CA GLY A 66 5.27 6.93 20.50
C GLY A 66 4.66 8.31 20.22
N THR A 67 5.33 9.18 19.45
CA THR A 67 4.75 10.45 19.00
C THR A 67 3.74 10.24 17.87
N GLY A 68 2.92 11.27 17.62
CA GLY A 68 1.80 11.27 16.66
C GLY A 68 0.44 11.25 17.34
N ASP A 69 -0.62 11.59 16.60
CA ASP A 69 -2.00 11.66 17.11
C ASP A 69 -2.93 10.55 16.57
N PHE A 70 -2.37 9.58 15.85
CA PHE A 70 -3.09 8.53 15.13
C PHE A 70 -4.09 9.05 14.08
N SER A 71 -3.93 10.29 13.61
CA SER A 71 -4.68 10.78 12.44
C SER A 71 -4.32 9.97 11.20
N ARG A 72 -5.26 9.94 10.24
CA ARG A 72 -5.12 9.19 8.99
C ARG A 72 -5.07 10.14 7.82
N LYS A 73 -4.19 9.86 6.88
CA LYS A 73 -4.08 10.57 5.60
C LYS A 73 -4.01 9.56 4.47
N THR A 74 -4.66 9.85 3.35
CA THR A 74 -4.57 9.04 2.14
C THR A 74 -3.24 9.32 1.45
N LYS A 75 -2.51 8.27 1.09
CA LYS A 75 -1.32 8.36 0.22
C LYS A 75 -1.72 8.32 -1.24
N ASP A 76 -0.79 8.57 -2.16
CA ASP A 76 -1.05 8.48 -3.60
C ASP A 76 -1.47 7.06 -4.02
N SER A 77 -0.83 6.05 -3.42
CA SER A 77 -1.16 4.65 -3.60
C SER A 77 -2.62 4.28 -3.28
N TYR A 78 -3.31 5.07 -2.43
CA TYR A 78 -4.75 4.89 -2.18
C TYR A 78 -5.58 5.13 -3.44
N TYR A 79 -5.33 6.24 -4.14
CA TYR A 79 -6.07 6.59 -5.35
C TYR A 79 -5.74 5.64 -6.49
N TRP A 80 -4.49 5.23 -6.58
CA TRP A 80 -4.06 4.18 -7.50
C TRP A 80 -4.80 2.87 -7.22
N TYR A 81 -4.78 2.35 -5.99
CA TYR A 81 -5.41 1.06 -5.69
C TYR A 81 -6.94 1.11 -5.83
N LYS A 82 -7.56 2.25 -5.52
CA LYS A 82 -8.99 2.50 -5.81
C LYS A 82 -9.30 2.35 -7.30
N LYS A 83 -8.42 2.87 -8.17
CA LYS A 83 -8.54 2.78 -9.62
C LYS A 83 -8.35 1.34 -10.12
N VAL A 84 -7.35 0.63 -9.60
CA VAL A 84 -7.12 -0.80 -9.89
C VAL A 84 -8.34 -1.66 -9.56
N ILE A 85 -8.93 -1.47 -8.38
CA ILE A 85 -10.16 -2.20 -8.00
C ILE A 85 -11.31 -1.86 -8.94
N ALA A 86 -11.52 -0.56 -9.23
CA ALA A 86 -12.60 -0.11 -10.08
C ALA A 86 -12.49 -0.61 -11.53
N SER A 87 -11.27 -0.80 -12.02
CA SER A 87 -10.98 -1.36 -13.34
C SER A 87 -10.84 -2.88 -13.35
N ASN A 88 -11.04 -3.56 -12.22
CA ASN A 88 -10.76 -4.99 -12.06
C ASN A 88 -9.36 -5.41 -12.55
N GLY A 89 -8.34 -4.60 -12.24
CA GLY A 89 -6.95 -4.88 -12.60
C GLY A 89 -6.49 -4.36 -13.97
N GLU A 90 -7.39 -3.86 -14.83
CA GLU A 90 -7.03 -3.41 -16.18
C GLU A 90 -6.24 -2.09 -16.23
N ASP A 91 -6.43 -1.22 -15.24
CA ASP A 91 -5.80 0.10 -15.22
C ASP A 91 -4.85 0.25 -14.03
N LEU A 92 -3.60 -0.16 -14.28
CA LEU A 92 -2.48 -0.10 -13.34
C LEU A 92 -1.65 1.19 -13.46
N ALA A 93 -2.02 2.07 -14.41
CA ALA A 93 -1.28 3.27 -14.80
C ALA A 93 -1.44 4.44 -13.82
#